data_AF-A0A484YUX0-F1
#
_entry.id   AF-A0A484YUX0-F1
#
_cell.length_a   1.000
_cell.length_b   1.000
_cell.length_c   1.000
_cell.angle_alpha   90.00
_cell.angle_beta   90.00
_cell.angle_gamma   90.00
#
_symmetry.space_group_name_H-M   'P 1'
#
loop_
_entity.id
_entity.type
_entity.pdbx_description
1 polymer ?
#
loop_
_entity_poly.entity_id
_entity_poly.type
_entity_poly.pdbx_seq_one_letter_code
_entity_poly.pdbx_strand_id
1 'polypeptide(L)'
;MPKVSTENVHRWSQFADITGLTPDAPLQLSDLVALVRHPQGAFKNVPQGCRRVWFINRFSQCENAIAQSELLQPLQQHNVEAIWLGDIQEHPAIARRFVN
;
A
#
# COMPACT_ATOMS: atom_id res chain seq x y z
N MET A 1 1.81 1.55 15.90
CA MET A 1 1.86 0.81 14.62
C MET A 1 1.36 -0.60 14.85
N PRO A 2 0.50 -1.14 13.96
CA PRO A 2 0.03 -2.51 14.08
C PRO A 2 1.22 -3.48 13.96
N LYS A 3 1.13 -4.62 14.64
CA LYS A 3 2.11 -5.71 14.51
C LYS A 3 1.71 -6.63 13.37
N VAL A 4 2.69 -7.21 12.70
CA VAL A 4 2.42 -8.20 11.66
C VAL A 4 1.95 -9.52 12.27
N SER A 5 0.74 -9.93 11.86
CA SER A 5 0.08 -11.16 12.25
C SER A 5 -0.99 -11.50 11.21
N THR A 6 -1.56 -12.70 11.25
CA THR A 6 -2.69 -13.08 10.39
C THR A 6 -3.97 -12.27 10.67
N GLU A 7 -4.05 -11.59 11.80
CA GLU A 7 -5.17 -10.69 12.14
C GLU A 7 -5.07 -9.35 11.41
N ASN A 8 -3.85 -8.84 11.25
CA ASN A 8 -3.58 -7.53 10.65
C ASN A 8 -3.14 -7.60 9.18
N VAL A 9 -2.60 -8.74 8.74
CA VAL A 9 -2.06 -8.95 7.39
C VAL A 9 -2.72 -10.18 6.76
N HIS A 10 -3.60 -9.93 5.79
CA HIS A 10 -4.16 -10.98 4.95
C HIS A 10 -3.07 -11.60 4.07
N ARG A 11 -3.10 -12.93 3.87
CA ARG A 11 -2.06 -13.70 3.15
C ARG A 11 -0.65 -13.51 3.75
N TRP A 12 -0.56 -13.55 5.08
CA TRP A 12 0.67 -13.37 5.85
C TRP A 12 1.92 -14.00 5.24
N SER A 13 1.91 -15.29 4.90
CA SER A 13 3.10 -15.97 4.35
C SER A 13 3.64 -15.29 3.08
N GLN A 14 2.76 -14.90 2.15
CA GLN A 14 3.15 -14.23 0.91
C GLN A 14 3.69 -12.83 1.16
N PHE A 15 3.14 -12.15 2.16
CA PHE A 15 3.63 -10.84 2.59
C PHE A 15 5.01 -10.95 3.22
N ALA A 16 5.21 -11.90 4.14
CA ALA A 16 6.48 -12.15 4.81
C ALA A 16 7.59 -12.57 3.82
N ASP A 17 7.26 -13.40 2.82
CA ASP A 17 8.21 -13.79 1.77
C ASP A 17 8.74 -12.59 0.97
N ILE A 18 7.93 -11.54 0.83
CA ILE A 18 8.26 -10.32 0.07
C ILE A 18 8.97 -9.29 0.94
N THR A 19 8.51 -9.08 2.17
CA THR A 19 9.01 -8.02 3.06
C THR A 19 10.13 -8.49 3.98
N GLY A 20 10.29 -9.80 4.16
CA GLY A 20 11.25 -10.38 5.11
C GLY A 20 10.86 -10.20 6.58
N LEU A 21 9.65 -9.70 6.87
CA LEU A 21 9.22 -9.46 8.24
C LEU A 21 8.95 -10.75 8.99
N THR A 22 9.36 -10.76 10.26
CA THR A 22 9.03 -11.82 11.22
C THR A 22 7.74 -11.49 11.96
N PRO A 23 7.02 -12.49 12.52
CA PRO A 23 5.86 -12.25 13.37
C PRO A 23 6.15 -11.22 14.47
N ASP A 24 5.13 -10.44 14.82
CA ASP A 24 5.16 -9.37 15.83
C ASP A 24 6.01 -8.14 15.50
N ALA A 25 6.72 -8.14 14.37
CA ALA A 25 7.42 -6.95 13.88
C ALA A 25 6.42 -5.79 13.65
N PRO A 26 6.81 -4.53 13.92
CA PRO A 26 5.98 -3.38 13.58
C PRO A 26 5.79 -3.25 12.07
N LEU A 27 4.55 -3.16 11.60
CA LEU A 27 4.25 -2.89 10.19
C LEU A 27 4.46 -1.39 9.88
N GLN A 28 5.27 -1.09 8.86
CA GLN A 28 5.55 0.25 8.36
C GLN A 28 4.97 0.46 6.96
N LEU A 29 4.90 1.72 6.52
CA LEU A 29 4.50 2.05 5.16
C LEU A 29 5.50 1.51 4.12
N SER A 30 6.79 1.57 4.42
CA SER A 30 7.87 1.03 3.58
C SER A 30 7.66 -0.44 3.23
N ASP A 31 7.08 -1.23 4.13
CA ASP A 31 6.76 -2.64 3.88
C ASP A 31 5.63 -2.79 2.84
N LEU A 32 4.63 -1.90 2.89
CA LEU A 32 3.57 -1.84 1.88
C LEU A 32 4.11 -1.34 0.54
N VAL A 33 5.04 -0.38 0.56
CA VAL A 33 5.76 0.09 -0.64
C VAL A 33 6.57 -1.05 -1.25
N ALA A 34 7.24 -1.87 -0.43
CA ALA A 34 7.96 -3.05 -0.90
C ALA A 34 7.02 -4.03 -1.60
N LEU A 35 5.83 -4.28 -1.02
CA LEU A 35 4.79 -5.12 -1.63
C LEU A 35 4.30 -4.58 -2.99
N VAL A 36 4.12 -3.27 -3.12
CA VAL A 36 3.70 -2.61 -4.37
C VAL A 36 4.77 -2.71 -5.46
N ARG A 37 6.04 -2.58 -5.08
CA ARG A 37 7.19 -2.60 -5.99
C ARG A 37 7.60 -4.01 -6.42
N HIS A 38 7.30 -5.01 -5.62
CA HIS A 38 7.78 -6.36 -5.86
C HIS A 38 7.05 -7.03 -7.04
N PRO A 39 7.76 -7.67 -8.00
CA PRO A 39 7.13 -8.33 -9.15
C PRO A 39 6.14 -9.45 -8.79
N GLN A 40 6.32 -10.08 -7.62
CA GLN A 40 5.41 -11.09 -7.08
C GLN A 40 4.44 -10.54 -6.02
N GLY A 41 4.39 -9.21 -5.85
CA GLY A 41 3.58 -8.54 -4.85
C GLY A 41 2.21 -8.10 -5.35
N ALA A 42 1.79 -6.88 -5.01
CA ALA A 42 0.41 -6.41 -5.15
C ALA A 42 -0.13 -6.48 -6.59
N PHE A 43 0.75 -6.37 -7.59
CA PHE A 43 0.41 -6.37 -9.01
C PHE A 43 0.97 -7.59 -9.76
N LYS A 44 1.18 -8.70 -9.06
CA LYS A 44 1.60 -9.97 -9.68
C LYS A 44 0.65 -10.35 -10.82
N ASN A 45 1.21 -10.77 -11.94
CA ASN A 45 0.51 -11.24 -13.14
C ASN A 45 -0.44 -10.21 -13.80
N VAL A 46 -0.30 -8.92 -13.48
CA VAL A 46 -1.04 -7.87 -14.19
C VAL A 46 -0.58 -7.83 -15.65
N PRO A 47 -1.51 -7.92 -16.64
CA PRO A 47 -1.15 -7.86 -18.05
C PRO A 47 -0.46 -6.55 -18.42
N GLN A 48 0.40 -6.60 -19.44
CA GLN A 48 1.05 -5.42 -19.98
C GLN A 48 0.00 -4.41 -20.49
N GLY A 49 0.22 -3.13 -20.19
CA GLY A 49 -0.68 -2.03 -20.60
C GLY A 49 -1.86 -1.80 -19.66
N CYS A 50 -2.07 -2.63 -18.64
CA CYS A 50 -3.07 -2.37 -17.60
C CYS A 50 -2.59 -1.28 -16.62
N ARG A 51 -3.52 -0.43 -16.18
CA ARG A 51 -3.28 0.52 -15.10
C ARG A 51 -3.32 -0.18 -13.75
N ARG A 52 -2.32 0.11 -12.92
CA ARG A 52 -2.12 -0.27 -11.53
C ARG A 52 -2.49 0.92 -10.66
N VAL A 53 -3.50 0.73 -9.83
CA VAL A 53 -3.95 1.74 -8.87
C VAL A 53 -3.70 1.20 -7.48
N TRP A 54 -2.96 1.95 -6.66
CA TRP A 54 -2.81 1.61 -5.25
C TRP A 54 -3.90 2.30 -4.43
N PHE A 55 -4.85 1.51 -3.95
CA PHE A 55 -5.93 2.00 -3.10
C PHE A 55 -5.57 1.80 -1.62
N ILE A 56 -5.58 2.89 -0.85
CA ILE A 56 -5.35 2.89 0.59
C ILE A 56 -6.65 3.30 1.28
N ASN A 57 -7.26 2.37 1.99
CA ASN A 57 -8.51 2.60 2.70
C ASN A 57 -8.27 3.10 4.13
N ARG A 58 -9.24 3.84 4.67
CA ARG A 58 -9.22 4.44 6.02
C ARG A 58 -7.97 5.29 6.27
N PHE A 59 -7.53 6.05 5.26
CA PHE A 59 -6.28 6.82 5.32
C PHE A 59 -6.26 7.87 6.45
N SER A 60 -7.41 8.42 6.83
CA SER A 60 -7.53 9.33 7.98
C SER A 60 -6.99 8.77 9.30
N GLN A 61 -6.94 7.44 9.45
CA GLN A 61 -6.38 6.80 10.65
C GLN A 61 -4.85 6.84 10.71
N CYS A 62 -4.18 7.11 9.59
CA CYS A 62 -2.72 7.09 9.48
C CYS A 62 -2.11 8.33 8.82
N GLU A 63 -2.92 9.32 8.44
CA GLU A 63 -2.49 10.54 7.72
C GLU A 63 -1.33 11.28 8.42
N ASN A 64 -1.39 11.42 9.75
CA ASN A 64 -0.34 12.12 10.51
C ASN A 64 0.93 11.27 10.75
N ALA A 65 0.85 9.96 10.51
CA ALA A 65 1.95 9.03 10.76
C ALA A 65 2.74 8.68 9.50
N ILE A 66 2.26 9.12 8.33
CA ILE A 66 2.82 8.78 7.03
C ILE A 66 3.51 10.01 6.43
N ALA A 67 4.79 9.88 6.09
CA ALA A 67 5.47 10.88 5.30
C ALA A 67 4.93 10.86 3.86
N GLN A 68 4.45 12.00 3.37
CA GLN A 68 3.92 12.10 2.01
C GLN A 68 4.97 11.72 0.94
N SER A 69 6.25 12.00 1.18
CA SER A 69 7.34 11.60 0.28
C SER A 69 7.44 10.09 0.12
N GLU A 70 7.24 9.33 1.20
CA GLU A 70 7.24 7.86 1.18
C GLU A 70 5.98 7.33 0.47
N LEU A 71 4.83 7.92 0.77
CA LEU A 71 3.56 7.58 0.11
C LEU A 71 3.63 7.75 -1.42
N LEU A 72 4.26 8.83 -1.89
CA LEU A 72 4.35 9.14 -3.32
C LEU A 72 5.46 8.38 -4.05
N GLN A 73 6.35 7.68 -3.36
CA GLN A 73 7.47 6.96 -3.97
C GLN A 73 7.03 5.95 -5.05
N PRO A 74 5.99 5.11 -4.85
CA PRO A 74 5.54 4.18 -5.88
C PRO A 74 5.02 4.86 -7.14
N LEU A 75 4.41 6.03 -6.97
CA LEU A 75 3.92 6.85 -8.07
C LEU A 75 5.11 7.42 -8.85
N GLN A 76 6.03 8.12 -8.17
CA GLN A 76 7.24 8.70 -8.80
C GLN A 76 8.11 7.69 -9.56
N GLN A 77 8.12 6.44 -9.13
CA GLN A 77 8.88 5.35 -9.74
C GLN A 77 8.09 4.55 -10.79
N HIS A 78 6.89 4.99 -11.16
CA HIS A 78 6.00 4.30 -12.11
C HIS A 78 5.67 2.85 -11.74
N ASN A 79 5.67 2.50 -10.44
CA ASN A 79 5.17 1.21 -9.97
C ASN A 79 3.63 1.18 -10.00
N VAL A 80 3.01 2.36 -9.91
CA VAL A 80 1.58 2.58 -10.05
C VAL A 80 1.32 3.84 -10.86
N GLU A 81 0.17 3.90 -11.50
CA GLU A 81 -0.27 5.06 -12.28
C GLU A 81 -1.14 6.01 -11.45
N ALA A 82 -1.72 5.52 -10.36
CA ALA A 82 -2.44 6.36 -9.40
C ALA A 82 -2.40 5.79 -7.98
N ILE A 83 -2.51 6.69 -7.00
CA ILE A 83 -2.79 6.37 -5.60
C ILE A 83 -4.15 6.96 -5.26
N TRP A 84 -5.07 6.13 -4.77
CA TRP A 84 -6.39 6.55 -4.32
C TRP A 84 -6.49 6.39 -2.81
N LEU A 85 -6.88 7.45 -2.13
CA LEU A 85 -7.10 7.45 -0.69
C LEU A 85 -8.60 7.40 -0.42
N GLY A 86 -9.03 6.34 0.25
CA GLY A 86 -10.40 6.14 0.66
C GLY A 86 -10.60 6.47 2.13
N ASP A 87 -11.71 7.12 2.44
CA ASP A 87 -12.21 7.30 3.80
C ASP A 87 -13.75 7.20 3.81
N ILE A 88 -14.27 6.33 4.68
CA ILE A 88 -15.71 6.13 4.86
C ILE A 88 -16.40 7.36 5.48
N GLN A 89 -15.64 8.26 6.10
CA GLN A 89 -16.16 9.51 6.65
C GLN A 89 -16.30 10.61 5.59
N GLU A 90 -15.60 10.50 4.45
CA GLU A 90 -15.65 11.47 3.36
C GLU A 90 -16.77 11.15 2.35
N HIS A 91 -17.33 12.19 1.70
CA HIS A 91 -18.33 12.06 0.64
C HIS A 91 -17.89 12.89 -0.58
N PRO A 92 -17.52 12.25 -1.72
CA PRO A 92 -17.47 10.81 -1.94
C PRO A 92 -16.38 10.10 -1.12
N ALA A 93 -16.56 8.81 -0.83
CA ALA A 93 -15.63 8.03 0.01
C ALA A 93 -14.21 7.86 -0.58
N ILE A 94 -14.00 8.28 -1.83
CA ILE A 94 -12.69 8.39 -2.47
C ILE A 94 -12.58 9.83 -2.98
N ALA A 95 -12.24 10.77 -2.11
CA ALA A 95 -12.13 12.19 -2.49
C ALA A 95 -10.71 12.58 -2.91
N ARG A 96 -9.68 11.84 -2.47
CA ARG A 96 -8.27 12.19 -2.68
C ARG A 96 -7.56 11.20 -3.60
N ARG A 97 -6.92 11.73 -4.66
CA ARG A 97 -6.16 10.95 -5.63
C ARG A 97 -4.86 11.64 -6.04
N PHE A 98 -3.81 10.86 -6.19
CA PHE A 98 -2.55 11.28 -6.81
C PHE A 98 -2.37 10.51 -8.12
N VAL A 99 -1.92 11.21 -9.16
CA VAL A 99 -1.68 10.68 -10.50
C VAL A 99 -0.37 11.23 -11.03
N ASN A 100 0.33 10.47 -11.86
CA ASN A 100 1.46 10.96 -12.66
C ASN A 100 0.98 11.66 -13.93
#